data_AF-A0A432HZM2-F1
#
_entry.id   AF-A0A432HZM2-F1
#
_cell.length_a   1.000
_cell.length_b   1.000
_cell.length_c   1.000
_cell.angle_alpha   90.00
_cell.angle_beta   90.00
_cell.angle_gamma   90.00
#
_symmetry.space_group_name_H-M   'P 1'
#
loop_
_entity.id
_entity.type
_entity.pdbx_description
1 polymer ?
#
loop_
_entity_poly.entity_id
_entity_poly.type
_entity_poly.pdbx_seq_one_letter_code
_entity_poly.pdbx_strand_id
1 'polypeptide(L)' 'PPTATPEAGSVRWQHKSGNWVDAASVVRDDVVYIGSQDDVLYAIPMSEEAVI' A
#
# COMPACT_ATOMS: atom_id res chain seq x y z
N PRO A 1 -9.32 30.21 6.85
CA PRO A 1 -10.02 29.04 7.41
C PRO A 1 -9.30 27.72 7.07
N PRO A 2 -9.00 26.85 8.05
CA PRO A 2 -8.41 25.54 7.76
C PRO A 2 -9.51 24.60 7.30
N THR A 3 -9.92 24.69 6.03
CA THR A 3 -11.00 23.87 5.47
C THR A 3 -10.55 23.11 4.24
N ALA A 4 -9.34 22.54 4.28
CA ALA A 4 -8.97 21.46 3.38
C ALA A 4 -9.14 20.14 4.17
N THR A 5 -10.36 19.61 4.19
CA THR A 5 -10.56 18.21 4.56
C THR A 5 -9.75 17.39 3.57
N PRO A 6 -8.84 16.49 3.97
CA PRO A 6 -8.16 15.62 3.02
C PRO A 6 -9.24 14.92 2.19
N GLU A 7 -9.18 15.05 0.87
CA GLU A 7 -10.18 14.45 -0.02
C GLU A 7 -10.24 12.95 0.29
N ALA A 8 -11.40 12.50 0.81
CA ALA A 8 -11.62 11.11 1.11
C ALA A 8 -11.59 10.35 -0.22
N GLY A 9 -10.48 9.65 -0.48
CA GLY A 9 -10.28 8.89 -1.71
C GLY A 9 -9.06 9.26 -2.54
N SER A 10 -8.24 10.25 -2.13
CA SER A 10 -6.96 10.48 -2.80
C SER A 10 -6.00 9.30 -2.58
N VAL A 11 -5.44 8.78 -3.67
CA VAL A 11 -4.44 7.72 -3.65
C VAL A 11 -3.16 8.22 -2.97
N ARG A 12 -2.74 7.56 -1.88
CA ARG A 12 -1.52 7.93 -1.12
C ARG A 12 -0.26 7.27 -1.65
N TRP A 13 -0.39 6.05 -2.18
CA TRP A 13 0.70 5.24 -2.71
C TRP A 13 0.15 4.21 -3.70
N GLN A 14 1.01 3.69 -4.56
CA GLN A 14 0.71 2.58 -5.45
C GLN A 14 1.93 1.66 -5.53
N HIS A 15 1.68 0.35 -5.58
CA HIS A 15 2.73 -0.64 -5.77
C HIS A 15 2.32 -1.63 -6.85
N LYS A 16 3.26 -1.99 -7.73
CA LYS A 16 3.01 -2.95 -8.81
C LYS A 16 3.42 -4.35 -8.34
N SER A 17 2.46 -5.27 -8.27
CA SER A 17 2.73 -6.70 -8.11
C SER A 17 3.17 -7.34 -9.43
N GLY A 18 3.83 -8.49 -9.36
CA GLY A 18 4.22 -9.27 -10.53
C GLY A 18 3.07 -10.07 -11.14
N ASN A 19 2.04 -10.39 -10.34
CA ASN A 19 0.86 -11.13 -10.78
C ASN A 19 -0.41 -10.69 -10.03
N TRP A 20 -1.52 -11.40 -10.25
CA TRP A 20 -2.81 -11.16 -9.60
C TRP A 20 -2.72 -11.20 -8.07
N VAL A 21 -3.50 -10.34 -7.41
CA VAL A 21 -3.65 -10.27 -5.96
C VAL A 21 -5.09 -10.61 -5.62
N ASP A 22 -5.34 -11.86 -5.25
CA ASP A 22 -6.65 -12.33 -4.76
C ASP A 22 -6.68 -12.52 -3.23
N ALA A 23 -5.52 -12.38 -2.58
CA ALA A 23 -5.39 -12.52 -1.14
C ALA A 23 -5.87 -11.25 -0.40
N ALA A 24 -6.42 -11.44 0.79
CA ALA A 24 -6.68 -10.33 1.70
C ALA A 24 -5.36 -9.69 2.17
N SER A 25 -5.32 -8.36 2.29
CA SER A 25 -4.19 -7.62 2.83
C SER A 25 -4.32 -7.43 4.35
N VAL A 26 -3.18 -7.32 5.03
CA VAL A 26 -3.10 -7.05 6.47
C VAL A 26 -2.17 -5.88 6.72
N VAL A 27 -2.57 -4.99 7.62
CA VAL A 27 -1.72 -3.89 8.11
C VAL A 27 -1.24 -4.21 9.50
N ARG A 28 0.07 -4.12 9.72
CA ARG A 28 0.69 -4.26 11.03
C ARG A 28 1.99 -3.48 11.09
N ASP A 29 2.21 -2.76 12.19
CA ASP A 29 3.44 -2.00 12.45
C ASP A 29 3.84 -1.08 11.27
N ASP A 30 2.87 -0.31 10.74
CA ASP A 30 3.01 0.60 9.59
C ASP A 30 3.45 -0.08 8.28
N VAL A 31 3.30 -1.40 8.17
CA VAL A 31 3.57 -2.17 6.97
C VAL A 31 2.29 -2.85 6.47
N VAL A 32 2.06 -2.76 5.16
CA VAL A 32 1.01 -3.49 4.45
C VAL A 32 1.59 -4.78 3.90
N TYR A 33 1.02 -5.90 4.30
CA TYR A 33 1.38 -7.22 3.82
C TYR A 33 0.37 -7.71 2.78
N ILE A 34 0.86 -8.12 1.62
CA ILE A 34 0.04 -8.52 0.47
C ILE A 34 0.63 -9.79 -0.15
N GLY A 35 -0.14 -10.89 -0.16
CA GLY A 35 0.21 -12.09 -0.91
C GLY A 35 -0.18 -11.96 -2.38
N SER A 36 0.69 -12.40 -3.29
CA SER A 36 0.47 -12.34 -4.73
C SER A 36 0.64 -13.73 -5.38
N GLN A 37 0.01 -13.93 -6.54
CA GLN A 37 0.10 -15.17 -7.32
C GLN A 37 1.44 -15.34 -8.07
N ASP A 38 2.43 -14.50 -7.80
CA ASP A 38 3.83 -14.66 -8.25
C ASP A 38 4.71 -15.34 -7.20
N ASP A 39 4.09 -16.00 -6.20
CA ASP A 39 4.75 -16.64 -5.07
C ASP A 39 5.53 -15.65 -4.17
N VAL A 40 5.23 -14.35 -4.24
CA VAL A 40 5.83 -13.29 -3.41
C VAL A 40 4.85 -12.76 -2.37
N LEU A 41 5.35 -12.62 -1.13
CA LEU A 41 4.71 -11.84 -0.07
C LEU A 41 5.34 -10.44 -0.04
N TYR A 42 4.57 -9.43 -0.44
CA TYR A 42 4.99 -8.04 -0.39
C TYR A 42 4.83 -7.47 1.02
N ALA A 43 5.82 -6.68 1.45
CA ALA A 43 5.79 -5.90 2.68
C ALA A 43 6.08 -4.44 2.31
N ILE A 44 5.02 -3.62 2.29
CA ILE A 44 5.07 -2.23 1.80
C ILE A 44 4.93 -1.29 3.00
N PRO A 45 5.97 -0.51 3.35
CA PRO A 45 5.85 0.48 4.42
C PRO A 45 4.89 1.61 4.01
N MET A 46 4.05 2.06 4.94
CA MET A 46 3.14 3.19 4.72
C MET A 46 3.86 4.54 4.73
N SER A 47 5.04 4.59 5.34
CA SER A 47 5.94 5.75 5.31
C SER A 47 6.94 5.55 4.18
N GLU A 48 6.64 6.16 3.04
CA GLU A 48 7.54 6.19 1.90
C GLU A 48 8.69 7.17 2.22
N GLU A 49 9.83 6.69 2.70
CA GLU A 49 11.09 7.32 2.29
C GLU A 49 11.36 6.79 0.87
N ALA A 50 10.75 7.46 -0.10
CA ALA A 50 10.89 7.13 -1.52
C ALA A 50 12.37 7.25 -1.91
N VAL A 51 13.09 6.14 -1.96
CA VAL A 51 14.32 6.07 -2.75
C VAL A 51 13.88 5.79 -4.18
N ILE A 52 13.73 6.88 -4.93
CA ILE A 52 13.68 6.90 -6.40
C ILE A 52 14.94 6.27 -6.99
#